data_AF-A0A0X3TWU2-F1
#
_entry.id   AF-A0A0X3TWU2-F1
#
_cell.length_a   1.000
_cell.length_b   1.000
_cell.length_c   1.000
_cell.angle_alpha   90.00
_cell.angle_beta   90.00
_cell.angle_gamma   90.00
#
_symmetry.space_group_name_H-M   'P 1'
#
loop_
_entity.id
_entity.type
_entity.pdbx_description
1 polymer ?
#
loop_
_entity_poly.entity_id
_entity_poly.type
_entity_poly.pdbx_seq_one_letter_code
_entity_poly.pdbx_strand_id
1 'polypeptide(L)'
;MISITELKAYMAAYPEHPPRTTALEQRIRIGTGFHDKWYRSQREHMLGWMVVQECQARMKGKDPMTVDARGMWGRLKCSPAMFWLAESAGVPNDILEQAEKQAAAAARLNPMDGDPHGRMMRQILPWDVVREAIQTGRRGRPAEEAELIARDAFDRLTRKVSNYRKHRNWLPATR
;
A
#
# COMPACT_ATOMS: atom_id res chain seq x y z
N MET A 1 6.37 15.12 7.88
CA MET A 1 6.50 14.33 6.63
C MET A 1 6.57 12.86 7.02
N ILE A 2 6.13 11.94 6.17
CA ILE A 2 6.45 10.51 6.31
C ILE A 2 7.17 10.11 5.01
N SER A 3 8.39 9.62 5.11
CA SER A 3 9.16 9.11 3.96
C SER A 3 8.62 7.76 3.47
N ILE A 4 9.04 7.33 2.29
CA ILE A 4 8.69 5.99 1.76
C ILE A 4 9.16 4.90 2.73
N THR A 5 10.39 5.02 3.26
CA THR A 5 10.96 4.02 4.16
C THR A 5 10.27 4.00 5.52
N GLU A 6 9.93 5.17 6.09
CA GLU A 6 9.12 5.23 7.32
C GLU A 6 7.74 4.61 7.10
N LEU A 7 7.06 4.93 5.99
CA LEU A 7 5.75 4.37 5.69
C LEU A 7 5.79 2.85 5.58
N LYS A 8 6.83 2.29 4.96
CA LYS A 8 7.07 0.85 4.89
C LYS A 8 7.17 0.23 6.29
N ALA A 9 7.83 0.90 7.23
CA ALA A 9 7.93 0.45 8.62
C ALA A 9 6.58 0.42 9.35
N TYR A 10 5.72 1.41 9.13
CA TYR A 10 4.33 1.40 9.64
C TYR A 10 3.53 0.25 9.03
N MET A 11 3.55 0.10 7.70
CA MET A 11 2.84 -0.98 6.99
C MET A 11 3.27 -2.38 7.46
N ALA A 12 4.55 -2.55 7.79
CA ALA A 12 5.06 -3.81 8.31
C ALA A 12 4.51 -4.15 9.71
N ALA A 13 4.04 -3.17 10.49
CA ALA A 13 3.42 -3.37 11.80
C ALA A 13 1.92 -3.67 11.75
N TYR A 14 1.27 -3.38 10.62
CA TYR A 14 -0.18 -3.51 10.45
C TYR A 14 -0.66 -4.95 10.23
N PRO A 15 -1.93 -5.26 10.57
CA PRO A 15 -2.50 -6.58 10.35
C PRO A 15 -2.63 -6.89 8.85
N GLU A 16 -2.47 -8.17 8.49
CA GLU A 16 -2.62 -8.63 7.10
C GLU A 16 -4.08 -8.61 6.63
N HIS A 17 -5.01 -8.95 7.52
CA HIS A 17 -6.43 -9.16 7.21
C HIS A 17 -7.34 -8.40 8.17
N PRO A 18 -7.32 -7.05 8.17
CA PRO A 18 -8.26 -6.29 8.97
C PRO A 18 -9.69 -6.47 8.41
N PRO A 19 -10.71 -6.55 9.30
CA PRO A 19 -12.01 -7.11 8.96
C PRO A 19 -12.78 -6.31 7.90
N ARG A 20 -12.72 -4.98 7.92
CA ARG A 20 -13.46 -4.16 6.96
C ARG A 20 -12.84 -4.24 5.57
N THR A 21 -11.52 -4.31 5.48
CA THR A 21 -10.81 -4.53 4.21
C THR A 21 -11.21 -5.86 3.60
N THR A 22 -11.20 -6.93 4.40
CA THR A 22 -11.61 -8.26 3.92
C THR A 22 -13.06 -8.23 3.44
N ALA A 23 -13.98 -7.60 4.19
CA ALA A 23 -15.37 -7.44 3.75
C ALA A 23 -15.50 -6.60 2.47
N LEU A 24 -14.72 -5.53 2.35
CA LEU A 24 -14.70 -4.67 1.17
C LEU A 24 -14.25 -5.44 -0.07
N GLU A 25 -13.13 -6.16 0.01
CA GLU A 25 -12.58 -6.96 -1.09
C GLU A 25 -13.62 -7.96 -1.60
N GLN A 26 -14.31 -8.68 -0.71
CA GLN A 26 -15.37 -9.63 -1.07
C GLN A 26 -16.57 -8.94 -1.74
N ARG A 27 -16.96 -7.76 -1.24
CA ARG A 27 -18.10 -7.00 -1.75
C ARG A 27 -17.84 -6.44 -3.15
N ILE A 28 -16.65 -5.90 -3.40
CA ILE A 28 -16.33 -5.28 -4.70
C ILE A 28 -15.64 -6.23 -5.67
N ARG A 29 -15.28 -7.45 -5.22
CA ARG A 29 -14.59 -8.49 -6.01
C ARG A 29 -13.25 -8.02 -6.58
N ILE A 30 -12.56 -7.12 -5.89
CA ILE A 30 -11.23 -6.60 -6.26
C ILE A 30 -10.32 -6.75 -5.05
N GLY A 31 -9.09 -7.22 -5.26
CA GLY A 31 -8.09 -7.40 -4.21
C GLY A 31 -7.68 -8.85 -4.06
N THR A 32 -7.40 -9.25 -2.81
CA THR A 32 -6.99 -10.60 -2.45
C THR A 32 -8.00 -11.64 -2.94
N GLY A 33 -7.53 -12.63 -3.70
CA GLY A 33 -8.36 -13.73 -4.20
C GLY A 33 -9.18 -13.42 -5.47
N PHE A 34 -9.02 -12.23 -6.05
CA PHE A 34 -9.69 -11.84 -7.29
C PHE A 34 -8.68 -11.44 -8.37
N HIS A 35 -9.04 -11.60 -9.65
CA HIS A 35 -8.24 -11.14 -10.81
C HIS A 35 -6.76 -11.57 -10.79
N ASP A 36 -6.47 -12.78 -10.30
CA ASP A 36 -5.13 -13.39 -10.27
C ASP A 36 -4.03 -12.49 -9.68
N LYS A 37 -4.38 -11.70 -8.65
CA LYS A 37 -3.39 -10.86 -7.96
C LYS A 37 -2.24 -11.70 -7.42
N TRP A 38 -1.01 -11.20 -7.58
CA TRP A 38 0.20 -11.89 -7.16
C TRP A 38 0.32 -12.05 -5.63
N TYR A 39 -0.33 -11.16 -4.89
CA TYR A 39 -0.28 -11.05 -3.44
C TYR A 39 -1.40 -11.83 -2.73
N ARG A 40 -1.17 -12.17 -1.46
CA ARG A 40 -2.09 -12.88 -0.57
C ARG A 40 -2.78 -11.98 0.46
N SER A 41 -2.32 -10.74 0.60
CA SER A 41 -2.91 -9.72 1.46
C SER A 41 -2.56 -8.33 0.94
N GLN A 42 -3.32 -7.32 1.34
CA GLN A 42 -3.00 -5.92 1.01
C GLN A 42 -1.70 -5.45 1.69
N ARG A 43 -1.34 -6.03 2.84
CA ARG A 43 -0.02 -5.83 3.44
C ARG A 43 1.11 -6.30 2.53
N GLU A 44 1.03 -7.54 2.04
CA GLU A 44 2.02 -8.09 1.12
C GLU A 44 2.09 -7.26 -0.18
N HIS A 45 0.93 -6.88 -0.72
CA HIS A 45 0.84 -6.00 -1.88
C HIS A 45 1.60 -4.69 -1.68
N MET A 46 1.28 -3.95 -0.61
CA MET A 46 1.84 -2.65 -0.33
C MET A 46 3.33 -2.73 -0.02
N LEU A 47 3.78 -3.71 0.76
CA LEU A 47 5.19 -3.87 1.11
C LEU A 47 6.05 -4.22 -0.10
N GLY A 48 5.61 -5.15 -0.96
CA GLY A 48 6.32 -5.44 -2.21
C GLY A 48 6.40 -4.22 -3.12
N TRP A 49 5.34 -3.38 -3.15
CA TRP A 49 5.35 -2.14 -3.90
C TRP A 49 6.22 -1.04 -3.25
N MET A 50 6.34 -0.99 -1.93
CA MET A 50 7.24 -0.06 -1.23
C MET A 50 8.69 -0.32 -1.59
N VAL A 51 9.13 -1.58 -1.66
CA VAL A 51 10.48 -1.90 -2.14
C VAL A 51 10.70 -1.37 -3.56
N VAL A 52 9.71 -1.52 -4.45
CA VAL A 52 9.79 -0.94 -5.81
C VAL A 52 9.93 0.58 -5.76
N GLN A 53 9.18 1.27 -4.91
CA GLN A 53 9.28 2.73 -4.77
C GLN A 53 10.65 3.17 -4.25
N GLU A 54 11.21 2.46 -3.28
CA GLU A 54 12.57 2.75 -2.78
C GLU A 54 13.64 2.51 -3.86
N CYS A 55 13.54 1.40 -4.62
CA CYS A 55 14.41 1.14 -5.76
C CYS A 55 14.30 2.26 -6.81
N GLN A 56 13.09 2.72 -7.12
CA GLN A 56 12.87 3.83 -8.07
C GLN A 56 13.44 5.16 -7.57
N ALA A 57 13.46 5.41 -6.26
CA ALA A 57 14.14 6.56 -5.69
C ALA A 57 15.66 6.45 -5.87
N ARG A 58 16.25 5.29 -5.55
CA ARG A 58 17.70 5.02 -5.74
C ARG A 58 18.13 5.11 -7.21
N MET A 59 17.31 4.60 -8.13
CA MET A 59 17.52 4.74 -9.59
C MET A 59 17.64 6.20 -10.05
N LYS A 60 17.03 7.13 -9.31
CA LYS A 60 17.06 8.57 -9.57
C LYS A 60 18.12 9.30 -8.72
N GLY A 61 19.03 8.56 -8.08
CA GLY A 61 20.04 9.12 -7.19
C GLY A 61 19.49 9.72 -5.89
N LYS A 62 18.29 9.29 -5.45
CA LYS A 62 17.65 9.81 -4.23
C LYS A 62 17.72 8.78 -3.10
N ASP A 63 17.93 9.26 -1.88
CA ASP A 63 17.77 8.47 -0.67
C ASP A 63 16.27 8.28 -0.38
N PRO A 64 15.76 7.03 -0.31
CA PRO A 64 14.35 6.78 0.01
C PRO A 64 13.88 7.35 1.36
N MET A 65 14.79 7.54 2.32
CA MET A 65 14.50 8.19 3.60
C MET A 65 14.13 9.67 3.46
N THR A 66 14.52 10.32 2.35
CA THR A 66 14.23 11.74 2.11
C THR A 66 13.08 11.95 1.12
N VAL A 67 12.44 10.88 0.63
CA VAL A 67 11.35 10.96 -0.35
C VAL A 67 10.00 10.85 0.34
N ASP A 68 9.17 11.90 0.23
CA ASP A 68 7.82 11.92 0.79
C ASP A 68 6.90 10.86 0.16
N ALA A 69 6.26 10.06 1.02
CA ALA A 69 5.32 9.03 0.62
C ALA A 69 4.01 9.57 0.01
N ARG A 70 3.71 10.87 0.19
CA ARG A 70 2.58 11.56 -0.48
C ARG A 70 2.58 11.32 -1.98
N GLY A 71 3.75 11.34 -2.61
CA GLY A 71 3.87 11.12 -4.05
C GLY A 71 3.43 9.71 -4.47
N MET A 72 3.78 8.70 -3.66
CA MET A 72 3.34 7.32 -3.88
C MET A 72 1.81 7.21 -3.71
N TRP A 73 1.25 7.81 -2.66
CA TRP A 73 -0.19 7.81 -2.42
C TRP A 73 -0.98 8.44 -3.59
N GLY A 74 -0.45 9.50 -4.18
CA GLY A 74 -1.02 10.15 -5.36
C GLY A 74 -1.07 9.26 -6.61
N ARG A 75 -0.19 8.26 -6.70
CA ARG A 75 -0.12 7.31 -7.84
C ARG A 75 -0.82 5.98 -7.59
N LEU A 76 -1.15 5.65 -6.34
CA LEU A 76 -1.82 4.40 -6.00
C LEU A 76 -3.23 4.36 -6.62
N LYS A 77 -3.56 3.24 -7.27
CA LYS A 77 -4.87 3.04 -7.92
C LYS A 77 -5.75 1.99 -7.24
N CYS A 78 -5.16 1.12 -6.41
CA CYS A 78 -5.87 0.02 -5.80
C CYS A 78 -6.73 0.46 -4.62
N SER A 79 -8.06 0.52 -4.81
CA SER A 79 -8.97 0.91 -3.72
C SER A 79 -8.91 -0.01 -2.51
N PRO A 80 -8.83 -1.36 -2.62
CA PRO A 80 -8.58 -2.21 -1.46
C PRO A 80 -7.29 -1.87 -0.71
N ALA A 81 -6.18 -1.61 -1.41
CA ALA A 81 -4.90 -1.29 -0.77
C ALA A 81 -4.94 0.06 -0.05
N MET A 82 -5.60 1.06 -0.65
CA MET A 82 -5.83 2.36 -0.04
C MET A 82 -6.71 2.26 1.21
N PHE A 83 -7.79 1.48 1.12
CA PHE A 83 -8.70 1.25 2.23
C PHE A 83 -8.00 0.48 3.38
N TRP A 84 -7.23 -0.55 3.04
CA TRP A 84 -6.42 -1.32 4.00
C TRP A 84 -5.46 -0.43 4.80
N LEU A 85 -4.76 0.49 4.13
CA LEU A 85 -3.86 1.40 4.82
C LEU A 85 -4.62 2.31 5.79
N ALA A 86 -5.76 2.85 5.36
CA ALA A 86 -6.60 3.72 6.19
C ALA A 86 -7.18 2.98 7.40
N GLU A 87 -7.76 1.79 7.21
CA GLU A 87 -8.29 0.98 8.30
C GLU A 87 -7.18 0.61 9.29
N SER A 88 -6.05 0.12 8.78
CA SER A 88 -4.93 -0.32 9.63
C SER A 88 -4.24 0.82 10.38
N ALA A 89 -4.24 2.03 9.80
CA ALA A 89 -3.74 3.23 10.45
C ALA A 89 -4.70 3.77 11.52
N GLY A 90 -5.95 3.31 11.57
CA GLY A 90 -6.94 3.76 12.54
C GLY A 90 -7.68 5.03 12.11
N VAL A 91 -7.90 5.23 10.81
CA VAL A 91 -8.77 6.31 10.31
C VAL A 91 -10.18 6.17 10.92
N PRO A 92 -10.84 7.26 11.34
CA PRO A 92 -12.18 7.22 11.93
C PRO A 92 -13.23 6.46 11.11
N ASN A 93 -14.16 5.80 11.82
CA ASN A 93 -15.12 4.88 11.22
C ASN A 93 -16.05 5.53 10.18
N ASP A 94 -16.47 6.77 10.41
CA ASP A 94 -17.31 7.57 9.53
C ASP A 94 -16.61 7.89 8.19
N ILE A 95 -15.30 8.16 8.22
CA ILE A 95 -14.48 8.33 7.01
C ILE A 95 -14.32 6.99 6.28
N LEU A 96 -14.08 5.90 7.02
CA LEU A 96 -13.97 4.56 6.43
C LEU A 96 -15.30 4.12 5.79
N GLU A 97 -16.45 4.42 6.36
CA GLU A 97 -17.75 4.15 5.75
C GLU A 97 -17.94 4.90 4.42
N GLN A 98 -17.50 6.15 4.35
CA GLN A 98 -17.49 6.91 3.11
C GLN A 98 -16.52 6.30 2.08
N ALA A 99 -15.34 5.87 2.52
CA ALA A 99 -14.34 5.26 1.65
C ALA A 99 -14.82 3.91 1.09
N GLU A 100 -15.55 3.12 1.89
CA GLU A 100 -16.23 1.89 1.47
C GLU A 100 -17.28 2.16 0.38
N LYS A 101 -18.13 3.18 0.58
CA LYS A 101 -19.14 3.58 -0.42
C LYS A 101 -18.45 4.03 -1.71
N GLN A 102 -17.37 4.78 -1.58
CA GLN A 102 -16.60 5.29 -2.71
C GLN A 102 -15.88 4.19 -3.49
N ALA A 103 -15.29 3.20 -2.79
CA ALA A 103 -14.69 2.03 -3.41
C ALA A 103 -15.73 1.21 -4.19
N ALA A 104 -16.92 1.02 -3.62
CA ALA A 104 -18.01 0.32 -4.31
C ALA A 104 -18.52 1.11 -5.52
N ALA A 105 -18.62 2.45 -5.43
CA ALA A 105 -18.97 3.29 -6.56
C ALA A 105 -17.93 3.21 -7.69
N ALA A 106 -16.63 3.23 -7.35
CA ALA A 106 -15.56 3.05 -8.33
C ALA A 106 -15.63 1.68 -9.01
N ALA A 107 -15.88 0.60 -8.24
CA ALA A 107 -16.00 -0.76 -8.76
C ALA A 107 -17.19 -0.94 -9.73
N ARG A 108 -18.27 -0.15 -9.59
CA ARG A 108 -19.37 -0.13 -10.57
C ARG A 108 -18.97 0.52 -11.90
N LEU A 109 -18.05 1.48 -11.86
CA LEU A 109 -17.54 2.17 -13.05
C LEU A 109 -16.45 1.35 -13.76
N ASN A 110 -15.57 0.71 -12.98
CA ASN A 110 -14.56 -0.20 -13.47
C ASN A 110 -14.51 -1.41 -12.54
N PRO A 111 -14.91 -2.62 -12.97
CA PRO A 111 -14.87 -3.81 -12.13
C PRO A 111 -13.45 -4.33 -11.90
N MET A 112 -12.45 -3.75 -12.58
CA MET A 112 -11.04 -4.10 -12.44
C MET A 112 -10.30 -3.00 -11.69
N ASP A 113 -9.22 -3.38 -11.00
CA ASP A 113 -8.30 -2.43 -10.37
C ASP A 113 -7.67 -1.47 -11.41
N GLY A 114 -7.68 -0.17 -11.13
CA GLY A 114 -7.21 0.86 -12.06
C GLY A 114 -7.94 2.19 -11.89
N ASP A 115 -7.93 3.04 -12.91
CA ASP A 115 -8.76 4.25 -12.88
C ASP A 115 -10.25 3.85 -13.03
N PRO A 116 -11.19 4.45 -12.28
CA PRO A 116 -11.05 5.68 -11.48
C PRO A 116 -10.76 5.46 -9.98
N HIS A 117 -10.49 4.23 -9.53
CA HIS A 117 -10.44 3.84 -8.11
C HIS A 117 -9.59 4.76 -7.26
N GLY A 118 -8.30 4.90 -7.57
CA GLY A 118 -7.38 5.71 -6.76
C GLY A 118 -7.80 7.18 -6.67
N ARG A 119 -8.27 7.76 -7.78
CA ARG A 119 -8.75 9.15 -7.82
C ARG A 119 -9.97 9.32 -6.93
N MET A 120 -10.95 8.43 -7.05
CA MET A 120 -12.18 8.48 -6.28
C MET A 120 -11.91 8.27 -4.78
N MET A 121 -11.06 7.30 -4.43
CA MET A 121 -10.67 7.05 -3.05
C MET A 121 -9.97 8.26 -2.40
N ARG A 122 -9.10 8.97 -3.13
CA ARG A 122 -8.41 10.16 -2.61
C ARG A 122 -9.33 11.34 -2.30
N GLN A 123 -10.56 11.37 -2.82
CA GLN A 123 -11.55 12.39 -2.45
C GLN A 123 -12.01 12.22 -1.00
N ILE A 124 -12.05 10.97 -0.49
CA ILE A 124 -12.43 10.64 0.88
C ILE A 124 -11.21 10.45 1.77
N LEU A 125 -10.14 9.86 1.22
CA LEU A 125 -8.87 9.58 1.88
C LEU A 125 -7.75 10.41 1.26
N PRO A 126 -7.76 11.76 1.41
CA PRO A 126 -6.61 12.56 1.03
C PRO A 126 -5.41 12.16 1.88
N TRP A 127 -4.19 12.40 1.37
CA TRP A 127 -2.97 11.96 2.05
C TRP A 127 -2.88 12.47 3.49
N ASP A 128 -3.32 13.69 3.75
CA ASP A 128 -3.16 14.28 5.09
C ASP A 128 -4.01 13.57 6.15
N VAL A 129 -5.21 13.06 5.79
CA VAL A 129 -6.05 12.23 6.68
C VAL A 129 -5.35 10.91 7.01
N VAL A 130 -4.82 10.23 6.00
CA VAL A 130 -4.13 8.94 6.18
C VAL A 130 -2.82 9.14 6.94
N ARG A 131 -2.07 10.20 6.63
CA ARG A 131 -0.82 10.57 7.29
C ARG A 131 -1.06 10.83 8.78
N GLU A 132 -2.06 11.63 9.12
CA GLU A 132 -2.42 11.91 10.52
C GLU A 132 -2.68 10.62 11.28
N ALA A 133 -3.54 9.74 10.74
CA ALA A 133 -3.83 8.44 11.35
C ALA A 133 -2.57 7.57 11.54
N ILE A 134 -1.67 7.53 10.55
CA ILE A 134 -0.39 6.80 10.68
C ILE A 134 0.46 7.37 11.82
N GLN A 135 0.55 8.69 11.95
CA GLN A 135 1.39 9.34 12.96
C GLN A 135 0.84 9.22 14.38
N THR A 136 -0.48 9.21 14.54
CA THR A 136 -1.14 9.07 15.84
C THR A 136 -1.43 7.62 16.23
N GLY A 137 -1.37 6.71 15.26
CA GLY A 137 -1.72 5.30 15.42
C GLY A 137 -0.56 4.42 15.93
N ARG A 138 -0.62 3.15 15.55
CA ARG A 138 0.38 2.15 15.94
C ARG A 138 1.77 2.52 15.41
N ARG A 139 2.78 2.46 16.29
CA ARG A 139 4.19 2.63 15.89
C ARG A 139 4.61 1.58 14.86
N GLY A 140 5.44 1.99 13.90
CA GLY A 140 6.05 1.10 12.94
C GLY A 140 7.01 0.09 13.57
N ARG A 141 7.34 -0.97 12.82
CA ARG A 141 8.38 -1.93 13.21
C ARG A 141 9.77 -1.29 13.13
N PRO A 142 10.76 -1.84 13.86
CA PRO A 142 12.16 -1.53 13.59
C PRO A 142 12.50 -1.65 12.10
N ALA A 143 13.37 -0.78 11.59
CA ALA A 143 13.65 -0.68 10.16
C ALA A 143 14.15 -2.00 9.55
N GLU A 144 14.99 -2.74 10.30
CA GLU A 144 15.51 -4.04 9.89
C GLU A 144 14.41 -5.10 9.75
N GLU A 145 13.52 -5.22 10.74
CA GLU A 145 12.38 -6.13 10.64
C GLU A 145 11.46 -5.76 9.47
N ALA A 146 11.18 -4.46 9.30
CA ALA A 146 10.34 -3.97 8.22
C ALA A 146 10.96 -4.27 6.84
N GLU A 147 12.29 -4.14 6.72
CA GLU A 147 13.03 -4.48 5.51
C GLU A 147 12.94 -5.97 5.20
N LEU A 148 13.12 -6.86 6.17
CA LEU A 148 13.02 -8.31 5.97
C LEU A 148 11.62 -8.71 5.47
N ILE A 149 10.57 -8.24 6.13
CA ILE A 149 9.18 -8.54 5.74
C ILE A 149 8.89 -7.99 4.33
N ALA A 150 9.37 -6.78 4.02
CA ALA A 150 9.16 -6.18 2.71
C ALA A 150 9.96 -6.88 1.60
N ARG A 151 11.15 -7.40 1.91
CA ARG A 151 11.95 -8.24 1.01
C ARG A 151 11.23 -9.52 0.65
N ASP A 152 10.61 -10.21 1.61
CA ASP A 152 9.83 -11.42 1.34
C ASP A 152 8.66 -11.14 0.38
N ALA A 153 7.93 -10.05 0.62
CA ALA A 153 6.85 -9.60 -0.26
C ALA A 153 7.36 -9.25 -1.67
N PHE A 154 8.51 -8.58 -1.77
CA PHE A 154 9.15 -8.24 -3.04
C PHE A 154 9.69 -9.47 -3.80
N ASP A 155 10.20 -10.46 -3.08
CA ASP A 155 10.64 -11.73 -3.67
C ASP A 155 9.49 -12.48 -4.30
N ARG A 156 8.33 -12.50 -3.64
CA ARG A 156 7.09 -13.02 -4.24
C ARG A 156 6.69 -12.22 -5.47
N LEU A 157 6.65 -10.89 -5.38
CA LEU A 157 6.30 -10.00 -6.49
C LEU A 157 7.15 -10.31 -7.73
N THR A 158 8.47 -10.34 -7.58
CA THR A 158 9.40 -10.54 -8.70
C THR A 158 9.42 -11.97 -9.25
N ARG A 159 9.06 -12.97 -8.43
CA ARG A 159 8.83 -14.34 -8.88
C ARG A 159 7.61 -14.43 -9.80
N LYS A 160 6.52 -13.78 -9.41
CA LYS A 160 5.22 -13.84 -10.12
C LYS A 160 5.10 -12.82 -11.26
N VAL A 161 5.77 -11.68 -11.18
CA VAL A 161 5.64 -10.58 -12.14
C VAL A 161 7.03 -10.15 -12.62
N SER A 162 7.41 -10.63 -13.80
CA SER A 162 8.77 -10.48 -14.37
C SER A 162 9.23 -9.03 -14.52
N ASN A 163 8.31 -8.11 -14.83
CA ASN A 163 8.61 -6.69 -15.02
C ASN A 163 9.26 -6.00 -13.82
N TYR A 164 9.10 -6.55 -12.61
CA TYR A 164 9.68 -5.99 -11.39
C TYR A 164 11.09 -6.51 -11.09
N ARG A 165 11.56 -7.58 -11.75
CA ARG A 165 12.88 -8.21 -11.46
C ARG A 165 14.05 -7.24 -11.58
N LYS A 166 13.98 -6.29 -12.51
CA LYS A 166 15.01 -5.24 -12.72
C LYS A 166 15.30 -4.39 -11.47
N HIS A 167 14.35 -4.29 -10.54
CA HIS A 167 14.54 -3.51 -9.31
C HIS A 167 15.46 -4.24 -8.30
N ARG A 168 15.72 -5.55 -8.47
CA ARG A 168 16.66 -6.29 -7.61
C ARG A 168 18.07 -5.67 -7.60
N ASN A 169 18.50 -5.08 -8.71
CA ASN A 169 19.81 -4.43 -8.84
C ASN A 169 19.93 -3.15 -7.99
N TRP A 170 18.82 -2.69 -7.39
CA TRP A 170 18.73 -1.46 -6.60
C TRP A 170 18.31 -1.73 -5.15
N LEU A 171 18.38 -2.98 -4.71
CA LEU A 171 18.24 -3.32 -3.29
C LEU A 171 19.51 -2.89 -2.55
N PRO A 172 19.40 -2.45 -1.28
CA PRO A 172 20.58 -2.22 -0.47
C PRO A 172 21.35 -3.54 -0.30
N ALA A 173 22.68 -3.45 -0.33
CA ALA A 173 23.54 -4.60 -0.07
C ALA A 173 23.13 -5.25 1.26
N THR A 174 22.95 -6.57 1.24
CA THR A 174 22.73 -7.35 2.47
C THR A 174 23.96 -7.16 3.35
N ARG A 175 23.79 -6.52 4.50
CA ARG A 175 24.84 -6.44 5.53
C ARG A 175 24.84 -7.73 6.33
#